data_AF-A0A1Q3AXZ4-F1
#
_entry.id   AF-A0A1Q3AXZ4-F1
#
_cell.length_a   1.000
_cell.length_b   1.000
_cell.length_c   1.000
_cell.angle_alpha   90.00
_cell.angle_beta   90.00
_cell.angle_gamma   90.00
#
_symmetry.space_group_name_H-M   'P 1'
#
loop_
_entity.id
_entity.type
_entity.pdbx_description
1 polymer ?
#
loop_
_entity_poly.entity_id
_entity_poly.type
_entity_poly.pdbx_seq_one_letter_code
_entity_poly.pdbx_strand_id
1 'polypeptide(L)'
;IVNCVHYRTDKYVLAFDMVDEFGKLSMPPFDLSSKYGCDFVGVLNGNLAVVSSTYVEWINRKGTKISVDIWVMKEYGVQESWTKQFTIGPIYSHYSTMGL
;
A
#
# COMPACT_ATOMS: atom_id res chain seq x y z
N ILE A 1 17.17 -8.33 -5.02
CA ILE A 1 16.54 -6.98 -5.03
C ILE A 1 15.25 -7.15 -5.82
N VAL A 2 14.11 -7.22 -5.13
CA VAL A 2 12.82 -7.49 -5.76
C VAL A 2 12.27 -6.14 -6.23
N ASN A 3 12.28 -5.92 -7.54
CA ASN A 3 11.55 -4.80 -8.13
C ASN A 3 10.07 -5.21 -8.19
N CYS A 4 9.19 -4.39 -7.63
CA CYS A 4 7.75 -4.67 -7.62
C CYS A 4 7.02 -3.52 -8.29
N VAL A 5 6.04 -3.82 -9.15
CA VAL A 5 5.20 -2.82 -9.80
C VAL A 5 3.75 -3.09 -9.44
N HIS A 6 3.05 -2.06 -8.95
CA HIS A 6 1.63 -2.14 -8.62
C HIS A 6 0.80 -1.40 -9.68
N TYR A 7 -0.18 -2.08 -10.28
CA TYR A 7 -1.17 -1.46 -11.17
C TYR A 7 -2.50 -1.29 -10.44
N ARG A 8 -3.00 -0.04 -10.45
CA ARG A 8 -4.13 0.49 -9.67
C ARG A 8 -5.48 -0.22 -9.85
N THR A 9 -5.58 -1.20 -10.76
CA THR A 9 -6.84 -1.86 -11.13
C THR A 9 -6.93 -3.33 -10.74
N ASP A 10 -5.83 -3.97 -10.31
CA ASP A 10 -5.81 -5.41 -10.00
C ASP A 10 -5.35 -5.67 -8.56
N LYS A 11 -6.07 -6.56 -7.87
CA LYS A 11 -5.89 -6.90 -6.43
C LYS A 11 -4.65 -7.75 -6.14
N TYR A 12 -3.55 -7.56 -6.85
CA TYR A 12 -2.36 -8.41 -6.73
C TYR A 12 -1.08 -7.56 -6.77
N VAL A 13 -0.06 -8.03 -6.07
CA VAL A 13 1.31 -7.50 -6.15
C VAL A 13 2.14 -8.48 -6.97
N LEU A 14 2.79 -7.95 -8.02
CA LEU A 14 3.72 -8.72 -8.84
C LEU A 14 5.13 -8.52 -8.28
N ALA A 15 5.74 -9.61 -7.83
CA ALA A 15 7.15 -9.70 -7.47
C ALA A 15 7.86 -10.56 -8.52
N PHE A 16 9.06 -10.16 -8.94
CA PHE A 16 9.89 -10.96 -9.85
C PHE A 16 11.30 -11.12 -9.29
N ASP A 17 11.76 -12.37 -9.31
CA ASP A 17 13.18 -12.71 -9.28
C ASP A 17 13.66 -12.77 -10.74
N MET A 18 14.91 -12.38 -11.03
CA MET A 18 15.47 -12.45 -12.39
C MET A 18 15.86 -13.89 -12.79
N VAL A 19 15.12 -14.87 -12.24
CA VAL A 19 15.27 -16.30 -12.50
C VAL A 19 13.87 -16.90 -12.66
N ASP A 20 13.38 -16.87 -13.90
CA ASP A 20 12.28 -17.64 -14.54
C ASP A 20 10.92 -17.93 -13.86
N GLU A 21 10.66 -17.63 -12.58
CA GLU A 21 9.40 -18.01 -11.93
C GLU A 21 8.54 -16.82 -11.47
N PHE A 22 7.39 -16.65 -12.15
CA PHE A 22 6.35 -15.70 -11.77
C PHE A 22 5.39 -16.32 -10.75
N GLY A 23 5.60 -16.06 -9.46
CA GLY A 23 4.67 -16.42 -8.39
C GLY A 23 3.66 -15.31 -8.09
N LYS A 24 2.37 -15.65 -7.94
CA LYS A 24 1.38 -14.73 -7.35
C LYS A 24 1.54 -14.73 -5.84
N LEU A 25 1.82 -13.57 -5.23
CA LEU A 25 1.83 -13.43 -3.77
C LEU A 25 0.46 -13.00 -3.26
N SER A 26 0.09 -13.53 -2.10
CA SER A 26 -1.10 -13.09 -1.37
C SER A 26 -0.92 -11.67 -0.89
N MET A 27 -2.01 -10.90 -0.89
CA MET A 27 -2.01 -9.54 -0.39
C MET A 27 -2.09 -9.51 1.15
N PRO A 28 -1.55 -8.46 1.80
CA PRO A 28 -1.84 -8.18 3.19
C PRO A 28 -3.34 -8.11 3.45
N PRO A 29 -3.81 -8.39 4.69
CA PRO A 29 -5.22 -8.35 5.03
C PRO A 29 -5.71 -6.91 5.26
N PHE A 30 -5.60 -6.05 4.25
CA PHE A 30 -6.18 -4.70 4.29
C PHE A 30 -7.69 -4.73 4.07
N ASP A 31 -8.38 -3.75 4.63
CA ASP A 31 -9.80 -3.54 4.38
C ASP A 31 -10.01 -2.91 2.99
N LEU A 32 -10.24 -3.77 2.00
CA LEU A 32 -10.55 -3.39 0.62
C LEU A 32 -11.88 -2.64 0.45
N SER A 33 -12.68 -2.49 1.52
CA SER A 33 -13.93 -1.72 1.44
C SER A 33 -13.69 -0.22 1.33
N SER A 34 -12.53 0.26 1.78
CA SER A 34 -12.10 1.63 1.50
C SER A 34 -11.78 1.73 0.01
N LYS A 35 -12.20 2.81 -0.66
CA LYS A 35 -11.91 3.07 -2.10
C LYS A 35 -10.41 3.19 -2.43
N TYR A 36 -9.53 2.90 -1.48
CA TYR A 36 -8.10 3.13 -1.52
C TYR A 36 -7.38 1.80 -1.29
N GLY A 37 -6.44 1.49 -2.18
CA GLY A 37 -5.83 0.16 -2.29
C GLY A 37 -4.40 0.11 -1.77
N CYS A 38 -3.63 -0.82 -2.33
CA CYS A 38 -2.17 -0.80 -2.28
C CYS A 38 -1.69 0.35 -3.16
N ASP A 39 -0.98 1.33 -2.63
CA ASP A 39 -0.49 2.45 -3.45
C ASP A 39 0.93 2.21 -3.93
N PHE A 40 1.70 1.45 -3.16
CA PHE A 40 3.11 1.25 -3.42
C PHE A 40 3.61 -0.08 -2.87
N VAL A 41 4.56 -0.68 -3.58
CA VAL A 41 5.28 -1.89 -3.15
C VAL A 41 6.77 -1.57 -3.18
N GLY A 42 7.48 -1.99 -2.15
CA GLY A 42 8.92 -1.79 -2.05
C GLY A 42 9.58 -2.81 -1.15
N VAL A 43 10.78 -2.50 -0.71
CA VAL A 43 11.57 -3.33 0.20
C VAL A 43 11.83 -2.54 1.49
N LEU A 44 11.50 -3.13 2.64
CA LEU A 44 11.79 -2.58 3.96
C LEU A 44 12.54 -3.62 4.79
N ASN A 45 13.73 -3.27 5.27
CA ASN A 45 14.59 -4.17 6.05
C ASN A 45 14.80 -5.53 5.35
N GLY A 46 15.03 -5.52 4.03
CA GLY A 46 15.24 -6.72 3.21
C GLY A 46 13.98 -7.52 2.88
N ASN A 47 12.80 -7.13 3.37
CA ASN A 47 11.55 -7.84 3.15
C ASN A 47 10.61 -7.07 2.22
N LEU A 48 9.73 -7.80 1.53
CA LEU A 48 8.67 -7.20 0.73
C LEU A 48 7.76 -6.36 1.62
N ALA A 49 7.54 -5.11 1.22
CA ALA A 49 6.72 -4.16 1.92
C ALA A 49 5.62 -3.60 1.00
N VAL A 50 4.43 -3.42 1.56
CA VAL A 50 3.27 -2.80 0.90
C VAL A 50 2.87 -1.58 1.70
N VAL A 51 2.66 -0.47 0.99
CA VAL A 51 2.05 0.75 1.55
C VAL A 51 0.63 0.84 1.03
N SER A 52 -0.33 0.96 1.95
CA SER A 52 -1.75 1.06 1.61
C SER A 52 -2.36 2.29 2.27
N SER A 53 -3.06 3.12 1.49
CA SER A 53 -3.91 4.19 2.04
C SER A 53 -5.10 3.57 2.75
N THR A 54 -5.16 3.73 4.06
CA THR A 54 -6.10 2.99 4.92
C THR A 54 -7.33 3.78 5.30
N TYR A 55 -7.23 5.10 5.29
CA TYR A 55 -8.36 5.96 5.61
C TYR A 55 -8.21 7.30 4.93
N VAL A 56 -9.24 7.71 4.19
CA VAL A 56 -9.36 9.06 3.63
C VAL A 56 -10.67 9.67 4.10
N GLU A 57 -10.57 10.69 4.95
CA GLU A 57 -11.71 11.50 5.36
C GLU A 57 -11.72 12.81 4.57
N TRP A 58 -12.82 13.09 3.88
CA TRP A 58 -13.00 14.37 3.19
C TRP A 58 -13.36 15.45 4.22
N ILE A 59 -12.45 16.41 4.42
CA ILE A 59 -12.68 17.56 5.31
C ILE A 59 -13.22 18.71 4.45
N ASN A 60 -14.49 18.60 4.02
CA ASN A 60 -15.19 19.63 3.23
C ASN A 60 -14.32 20.15 2.05
N ARG A 61 -14.48 21.42 1.66
CA ARG A 61 -13.63 22.08 0.64
C ARG A 61 -12.19 22.34 1.10
N LYS A 62 -11.81 21.96 2.32
CA LYS A 62 -10.53 22.35 2.93
C LYS A 62 -9.43 21.31 2.75
N GLY A 63 -9.79 20.07 2.41
CA GLY A 63 -8.80 19.03 2.23
C GLY A 63 -9.28 17.60 2.47
N THR A 64 -8.32 16.69 2.49
CA THR A 64 -8.51 15.30 2.91
C THR A 64 -7.53 14.95 4.04
N LYS A 65 -7.98 14.13 4.97
CA LYS A 65 -7.14 13.50 5.98
C LYS A 65 -6.83 12.09 5.54
N ILE A 66 -5.55 11.77 5.38
CA ILE A 66 -5.09 10.49 4.84
C ILE A 66 -4.22 9.81 5.89
N SER A 67 -4.41 8.51 6.10
CA SER A 67 -3.44 7.65 6.78
C SER A 67 -3.00 6.54 5.86
N VAL A 68 -1.74 6.10 6.01
CA VAL A 68 -1.19 4.96 5.28
C VAL A 68 -0.64 3.92 6.24
N ASP A 69 -0.88 2.66 5.96
CA ASP A 69 -0.30 1.53 6.69
C ASP A 69 0.83 0.92 5.87
N ILE A 70 1.90 0.55 6.58
CA ILE A 70 3.03 -0.18 6.01
C ILE A 70 2.97 -1.61 6.53
N TRP A 71 2.83 -2.54 5.61
CA TRP A 71 2.81 -3.98 5.86
C TRP A 71 4.09 -4.62 5.33
N VAL A 72 4.60 -5.62 6.06
CA VAL A 72 5.79 -6.38 5.67
C VAL A 72 5.48 -7.87 5.71
N MET A 73 5.80 -8.58 4.62
CA MET A 73 5.69 -10.04 4.53
C MET A 73 6.93 -10.66 5.16
N LYS A 74 6.76 -11.46 6.21
CA LYS A 74 7.87 -12.12 6.90
C LYS A 74 8.24 -13.46 6.27
N GLU A 75 7.28 -14.12 5.64
CA GLU A 75 7.47 -15.39 4.96
C GLU A 75 6.81 -15.33 3.58
N TYR A 76 7.60 -15.51 2.53
CA TYR A 76 7.14 -15.30 1.17
C TYR A 76 6.09 -16.34 0.77
N GLY A 77 4.96 -15.86 0.26
CA GLY A 77 3.83 -16.70 -0.16
C GLY A 77 2.83 -17.06 0.95
N VAL A 78 3.15 -16.79 2.22
CA VAL A 78 2.25 -17.04 3.36
C VAL A 78 1.50 -15.76 3.71
N GLN A 79 0.17 -15.77 3.54
CA GLN A 79 -0.66 -14.56 3.74
C GLN A 79 -0.66 -14.09 5.20
N GLU A 80 -0.64 -15.02 6.13
CA GLU A 80 -0.67 -14.78 7.57
C GLU A 80 0.65 -14.17 8.07
N SER A 81 1.71 -14.23 7.27
CA SER A 81 3.01 -13.64 7.59
C SER A 81 3.06 -12.12 7.37
N TRP A 82 2.03 -11.54 6.74
CA TRP A 82 1.90 -10.10 6.62
C TRP A 82 1.68 -9.47 8.00
N THR A 83 2.61 -8.59 8.38
CA THR A 83 2.56 -7.88 9.65
C THR A 83 2.49 -6.38 9.38
N LYS A 84 1.51 -5.70 9.99
CA LYS A 84 1.46 -4.23 9.97
C LYS A 84 2.56 -3.69 10.87
N GLN A 85 3.53 -2.99 10.30
CA GLN A 85 4.67 -2.46 11.03
C GLN A 85 4.42 -1.01 11.47
N PHE A 86 3.79 -0.21 10.62
CA PHE A 86 3.58 1.21 10.87
C PHE A 86 2.22 1.68 10.35
N THR A 87 1.69 2.71 10.99
CA THR A 87 0.67 3.60 10.44
C THR A 87 1.26 5.00 10.43
N ILE A 88 1.32 5.63 9.26
CA ILE A 88 1.79 7.01 9.09
C ILE A 88 0.56 7.89 8.87
N GLY A 89 0.44 8.93 9.69
CA GLY A 89 -0.62 9.92 9.61
C GLY A 89 -1.23 10.26 10.97
N PRO A 90 -2.31 11.05 10.98
CA PRO A 90 -2.97 11.60 9.80
C PRO A 90 -2.14 12.65 9.05
N ILE A 91 -2.18 12.60 7.72
CA ILE A 91 -1.61 13.60 6.80
C ILE A 91 -2.77 14.44 6.25
N TYR A 92 -2.63 15.75 6.31
CA TYR A 92 -3.64 16.68 5.80
C TYR A 92 -3.22 17.20 4.43
N SER A 93 -3.98 16.84 3.39
CA SER A 93 -3.85 17.43 2.07
C SER A 93 -4.77 18.64 1.98
N HIS A 94 -4.21 19.84 1.91
CA HIS A 94 -4.97 21.07 1.69
C HIS A 94 -5.13 21.33 0.20
N TYR A 95 -6.37 21.51 -0.24
CA TYR A 95 -6.63 22.08 -1.57
C TYR A 95 -6.74 23.59 -1.40
N SER A 96 -5.72 24.34 -1.79
CA SER A 96 -5.87 25.78 -1.96
C SER A 96 -6.77 26.01 -3.17
N THR A 97 -7.97 26.56 -2.94
CA THR A 97 -8.72 27.19 -4.03
C THR A 97 -7.87 28.36 -4.50
N MET A 98 -7.15 28.21 -5.61
CA MET A 98 -6.70 29.38 -6.37
C MET A 98 -7.97 30.13 -6.74
N GLY A 99 -8.15 31.29 -6.10
CA GLY A 99 -9.34 32.12 -6.26
C GLY A 99 -9.54 32.49 -7.72
N LEU A 100 -10.76 32.27 -8.20
CA LEU A 100 -11.31 32.98 -9.36
C LEU A 100 -11.72 34.38 -8.92
#